data_AF-A0A3M0GHL3-F1
#
_entry.id   AF-A0A3M0GHL3-F1
#
_cell.length_a   1.000
_cell.length_b   1.000
_cell.length_c   1.000
_cell.angle_alpha   90.00
_cell.angle_beta   90.00
_cell.angle_gamma   90.00
#
_symmetry.space_group_name_H-M   'P 1'
#
loop_
_entity.id
_entity.type
_entity.pdbx_description
1 polymer ?
#
loop_
_entity_poly.entity_id
_entity_poly.type
_entity_poly.pdbx_seq_one_letter_code
_entity_poly.pdbx_strand_id
1 'polypeptide(L)'
;MLKRSLQVMFVALFGAVFGVVSTQGASALEPTVYNQPGDHLVNGRYWKTSCEMYSTSVVRCRTEIWATKVVKANGAYYNHNGWVFNNLTYLPSSRSAWKGNPLATPDGRWTAKDGHQWKTECGTAATGKNGCRSYVLSRNVVSTGGKFVSQSAWVFNNIVQFSTSTLPAQTKILPKAPALKGVPVEKPFRAPVAARASSGSLNLAREAMWDRIARCESTNNWSINTGNGHYGGLQFNLQTWRSVGGTDFAAYPHQASRAEQITVANRLYAKRGTQPWSCA
;
A
#
# COMPACT_ATOMS: atom_id res chain seq x y z
N MET A 1 45.60 21.44 89.66
CA MET A 1 45.25 20.61 88.48
C MET A 1 43.87 21.07 88.01
N LEU A 2 43.79 22.14 87.22
CA LEU A 2 43.72 22.20 85.74
C LEU A 2 42.42 21.66 85.11
N LYS A 3 41.85 22.50 84.23
CA LYS A 3 40.69 22.36 83.29
C LYS A 3 39.40 23.00 83.83
N ARG A 4 38.95 24.21 83.45
CA ARG A 4 38.95 24.93 82.15
C ARG A 4 38.41 24.04 81.01
N SER A 5 37.14 24.22 80.64
CA SER A 5 36.76 24.94 79.41
C SER A 5 35.54 24.39 78.65
N LEU A 6 34.75 25.37 78.17
CA LEU A 6 34.02 25.44 76.89
C LEU A 6 32.64 24.76 76.72
N GLN A 7 31.61 25.61 76.79
CA GLN A 7 30.37 25.48 76.02
C GLN A 7 30.69 25.48 74.52
N VAL A 8 30.19 24.48 73.80
CA VAL A 8 30.22 24.43 72.33
C VAL A 8 28.89 24.99 71.81
N MET A 9 28.94 26.12 71.13
CA MET A 9 27.83 26.62 70.32
C MET A 9 27.58 25.68 69.14
N PHE A 10 26.34 25.25 68.96
CA PHE A 10 25.87 24.64 67.72
C PHE A 10 25.73 25.73 66.65
N VAL A 11 26.68 25.79 65.71
CA VAL A 11 26.51 26.56 64.46
C VAL A 11 25.74 25.68 63.48
N ALA A 12 24.49 26.02 63.22
CA ALA A 12 23.70 25.44 62.15
C ALA A 12 24.28 25.89 60.80
N LEU A 13 25.07 25.04 60.16
CA LEU A 13 25.43 25.18 58.75
C LEU A 13 24.19 24.91 57.90
N PHE A 14 23.54 25.98 57.43
CA PHE A 14 22.69 25.93 56.25
C PHE A 14 23.58 25.61 55.04
N GLY A 15 23.74 24.32 54.75
CA GLY A 15 24.29 23.87 53.49
C GLY A 15 23.34 24.26 52.37
N ALA A 16 23.70 25.28 51.59
CA ALA A 16 23.03 25.59 50.34
C ALA A 16 23.23 24.39 49.40
N VAL A 17 22.22 23.52 49.32
CA VAL A 17 22.13 22.50 48.28
C VAL A 17 21.88 23.25 46.97
N PHE A 18 22.95 23.55 46.24
CA PHE A 18 22.86 23.90 44.84
C PHE A 18 22.28 22.69 44.11
N GLY A 19 20.96 22.70 43.91
CA GLY A 19 20.31 21.76 43.01
C GLY A 19 20.93 21.92 41.63
N VAL A 20 21.64 20.90 41.17
CA VAL A 20 22.06 20.82 39.78
C VAL A 20 20.78 20.73 38.96
N VAL A 21 20.32 21.87 38.43
CA VAL A 21 19.29 21.90 37.40
C VAL A 21 19.91 21.19 36.21
N SER A 22 19.59 19.91 36.02
CA SER A 22 19.93 19.20 34.81
C SER A 22 19.27 19.95 33.67
N THR A 23 20.06 20.67 32.88
CA THR A 23 19.62 21.19 31.59
C THR A 23 19.34 19.98 30.73
N GLN A 24 18.09 19.55 30.71
CA GLN A 24 17.65 18.41 29.91
C GLN A 24 17.91 18.80 28.45
N GLY A 25 19.02 18.29 27.90
CA GLY A 25 19.48 18.63 26.56
C GLY A 25 18.43 18.28 25.51
N ALA A 26 18.47 18.97 24.38
CA ALA A 26 17.63 18.66 23.22
C ALA A 26 17.76 17.16 22.88
N SER A 27 16.64 16.45 22.87
CA SER A 27 16.59 15.03 22.56
C SER A 27 16.51 14.83 21.05
N ALA A 28 17.20 13.80 20.55
CA ALA A 28 17.06 13.39 19.16
C ALA A 28 15.63 12.88 18.90
N LEU A 29 15.15 13.03 17.66
CA LEU A 29 13.88 12.42 17.28
C LEU A 29 14.07 10.91 17.21
N GLU A 30 13.36 10.18 18.09
CA GLU A 30 13.38 8.72 18.09
C GLU A 30 12.83 8.15 16.77
N PRO A 31 13.54 7.20 16.14
CA PRO A 31 13.06 6.54 14.93
C PRO A 31 11.77 5.74 15.17
N THR A 32 10.84 5.88 14.23
CA THR A 32 9.56 5.17 14.19
C THR A 32 9.22 4.82 12.75
N VAL A 33 8.23 3.94 12.58
CA VAL A 33 7.59 3.66 11.30
C VAL A 33 7.14 4.94 10.57
N TYR A 34 6.81 6.02 11.28
CA TYR A 34 6.28 7.24 10.66
C TYR A 34 7.34 8.28 10.25
N ASN A 35 8.60 8.12 10.67
CA ASN A 35 9.64 9.14 10.48
C ASN A 35 10.97 8.61 9.93
N GLN A 36 11.21 7.30 9.96
CA GLN A 36 12.45 6.70 9.49
C GLN A 36 12.22 5.97 8.14
N PRO A 37 12.97 6.32 7.08
CA PRO A 37 12.88 5.60 5.81
C PRO A 37 13.25 4.12 5.96
N GLY A 38 12.65 3.24 5.18
CA GLY A 38 12.93 1.81 5.19
C GLY A 38 11.70 0.94 5.46
N ASP A 39 11.93 -0.36 5.56
CA ASP A 39 10.90 -1.34 5.89
C ASP A 39 10.93 -1.65 7.39
N HIS A 40 9.76 -1.78 8.00
CA HIS A 40 9.59 -1.99 9.44
C HIS A 40 8.63 -3.15 9.71
N LEU A 41 8.84 -3.87 10.81
CA LEU A 41 7.88 -4.84 11.34
C LEU A 41 7.42 -4.36 12.71
N VAL A 42 6.17 -3.90 12.80
CA VAL A 42 5.61 -3.35 14.03
C VAL A 42 4.25 -4.02 14.27
N ASN A 43 4.10 -4.62 15.44
CA ASN A 43 2.88 -5.33 15.86
C ASN A 43 2.43 -6.39 14.84
N GLY A 44 3.38 -7.16 14.29
CA GLY A 44 3.11 -8.22 13.32
C GLY A 44 2.68 -7.73 11.92
N ARG A 45 2.79 -6.43 11.64
CA ARG A 45 2.46 -5.85 10.33
C ARG A 45 3.71 -5.25 9.69
N TYR A 46 3.86 -5.46 8.39
CA TYR A 46 4.92 -4.83 7.62
C TYR A 46 4.52 -3.41 7.23
N TRP A 47 5.46 -2.49 7.42
CA TRP A 47 5.33 -1.09 7.06
C TRP A 47 6.50 -0.69 6.17
N LYS A 48 6.27 0.30 5.32
CA LYS A 48 7.29 0.85 4.44
C LYS A 48 7.21 2.35 4.48
N THR A 49 8.35 3.00 4.67
CA THR A 49 8.43 4.45 4.77
C THR A 49 9.47 5.00 3.82
N SER A 50 9.09 6.01 3.07
CA SER A 50 9.99 6.84 2.28
C SER A 50 9.88 8.28 2.76
N CYS A 51 10.99 9.03 2.74
CA CYS A 51 10.97 10.43 3.15
C CYS A 51 11.65 11.30 2.11
N GLU A 52 11.19 12.54 2.03
CA GLU A 52 11.68 13.56 1.12
C GLU A 52 11.63 14.93 1.80
N MET A 53 12.37 15.90 1.26
CA MET A 53 12.22 17.30 1.65
C MET A 53 10.93 17.84 1.02
N TYR A 54 9.94 18.16 1.85
CA TYR A 54 8.70 18.81 1.40
C TYR A 54 8.90 20.31 1.16
N SER A 55 9.75 20.94 1.98
CA SER A 55 10.25 22.29 1.79
C SER A 55 11.71 22.35 2.24
N THR A 56 12.33 23.53 2.22
CA THR A 56 13.68 23.75 2.75
C THR A 56 13.80 23.48 4.26
N SER A 57 12.68 23.47 4.99
CA SER A 57 12.65 23.34 6.46
C SER A 57 11.73 22.24 6.97
N VAL A 58 11.07 21.49 6.10
CA VAL A 58 10.11 20.44 6.47
C VAL A 58 10.43 19.15 5.72
N VAL A 59 10.73 18.10 6.48
CA VAL A 59 10.81 16.73 5.96
C VAL A 59 9.42 16.10 6.00
N ARG A 60 9.05 15.40 4.92
CA ARG A 60 7.81 14.62 4.83
C ARG A 60 8.13 13.16 4.58
N CYS A 61 7.49 12.28 5.34
CA CYS A 61 7.56 10.84 5.18
C CYS A 61 6.23 10.27 4.72
N ARG A 62 6.23 9.44 3.68
CA ARG A 62 5.10 8.62 3.26
C ARG A 62 5.22 7.26 3.91
N THR A 63 4.19 6.86 4.65
CA THR A 63 4.10 5.54 5.28
C THR A 63 3.03 4.70 4.58
N GLU A 64 3.40 3.48 4.24
CA GLU A 64 2.53 2.45 3.68
C GLU A 64 2.51 1.24 4.61
N ILE A 65 1.40 0.52 4.61
CA ILE A 65 1.20 -0.70 5.39
C ILE A 65 0.86 -1.85 4.44
N TRP A 66 1.44 -3.02 4.68
CA TRP A 66 1.04 -4.24 4.00
C TRP A 66 -0.30 -4.72 4.54
N ALA A 67 -1.31 -4.77 3.67
CA ALA A 67 -2.67 -5.14 4.06
C ALA A 67 -3.45 -5.74 2.89
N THR A 68 -4.58 -6.36 3.21
CA THR A 68 -5.61 -6.68 2.21
C THR A 68 -6.37 -5.42 1.84
N LYS A 69 -6.33 -5.05 0.55
CA LYS A 69 -7.11 -3.96 -0.04
C LYS A 69 -8.19 -4.50 -0.97
N VAL A 70 -9.21 -3.67 -1.19
CA VAL A 70 -10.23 -3.94 -2.21
C VAL A 70 -9.79 -3.32 -3.53
N VAL A 71 -9.77 -4.12 -4.59
CA VAL A 71 -9.51 -3.68 -5.96
C VAL A 71 -10.74 -3.95 -6.83
N LYS A 72 -11.00 -3.08 -7.82
CA LYS A 72 -12.10 -3.24 -8.76
C LYS A 72 -11.56 -3.70 -10.11
N ALA A 73 -12.11 -4.78 -10.66
CA ALA A 73 -11.81 -5.25 -12.01
C ALA A 73 -13.04 -5.91 -12.64
N ASN A 74 -13.24 -5.71 -13.95
CA ASN A 74 -14.36 -6.29 -14.68
C ASN A 74 -15.74 -6.04 -14.02
N GLY A 75 -15.93 -4.87 -13.42
CA GLY A 75 -17.17 -4.50 -12.71
C GLY A 75 -17.33 -5.10 -11.31
N ALA A 76 -16.48 -6.04 -10.89
CA ALA A 76 -16.51 -6.68 -9.58
C ALA A 76 -15.40 -6.20 -8.64
N TYR A 77 -15.58 -6.42 -7.35
CA TYR A 77 -14.59 -6.12 -6.31
C TYR A 77 -13.90 -7.39 -5.85
N TYR A 78 -12.61 -7.28 -5.53
CA TYR A 78 -11.76 -8.39 -5.09
C TYR A 78 -10.88 -7.96 -3.93
N ASN A 79 -10.60 -8.89 -3.03
CA ASN A 79 -9.56 -8.71 -2.03
C ASN A 79 -8.20 -9.01 -2.65
N HIS A 80 -7.22 -8.15 -2.38
CA HIS A 80 -5.87 -8.28 -2.88
C HIS A 80 -4.87 -7.80 -1.82
N ASN A 81 -3.82 -8.57 -1.55
CA ASN A 81 -2.77 -8.15 -0.62
C ASN A 81 -1.79 -7.24 -1.34
N GLY A 82 -1.52 -6.07 -0.76
CA GLY A 82 -0.59 -5.09 -1.31
C GLY A 82 -0.20 -4.04 -0.29
N TRP A 83 0.69 -3.14 -0.73
CA TRP A 83 1.00 -1.92 0.00
C TRP A 83 -0.17 -0.95 -0.14
N VAL A 84 -0.58 -0.40 0.99
CA VAL A 84 -1.67 0.57 1.11
C VAL A 84 -1.13 1.80 1.78
N PHE A 85 -1.44 2.97 1.22
CA PHE A 85 -1.14 4.24 1.86
C PHE A 85 -1.76 4.30 3.26
N ASN A 86 -0.94 4.57 4.27
CA ASN A 86 -1.41 4.82 5.62
C ASN A 86 -1.51 6.32 5.88
N ASN A 87 -0.41 7.05 5.74
CA ASN A 87 -0.38 8.49 5.96
C ASN A 87 0.86 9.17 5.37
N LEU A 88 0.82 10.50 5.32
CA LEU A 88 1.98 11.37 5.26
C LEU A 88 2.28 11.88 6.67
N THR A 89 3.56 11.95 7.04
CA THR A 89 4.04 12.53 8.31
C THR A 89 4.95 13.68 7.98
N TYR A 90 4.60 14.87 8.40
CA TYR A 90 5.47 16.03 8.39
C TYR A 90 6.20 16.10 9.72
N LEU A 91 7.53 15.92 9.66
CA LEU A 91 8.38 15.82 10.84
C LEU A 91 8.43 17.14 11.62
N PRO A 92 8.92 17.13 12.89
CA PRO A 92 8.92 18.30 13.76
C PRO A 92 9.43 19.55 13.04
N SER A 93 8.60 20.58 12.98
CA SER A 93 8.91 21.86 12.35
C SER A 93 8.24 23.00 13.12
N SER A 94 8.66 24.25 12.88
CA SER A 94 8.04 25.39 13.57
C SER A 94 6.56 25.51 13.21
N ARG A 95 5.72 25.86 14.19
CA ARG A 95 4.30 26.21 13.93
C ARG A 95 4.15 27.32 12.90
N SER A 96 5.10 28.25 12.82
CA SER A 96 5.08 29.35 11.84
C SER A 96 5.18 28.86 10.39
N ALA A 97 5.83 27.71 10.14
CA ALA A 97 5.90 27.10 8.81
C ALA A 97 4.53 26.63 8.30
N TRP A 98 3.55 26.52 9.20
CA TRP A 98 2.21 26.00 8.94
C TRP A 98 1.12 27.08 9.04
N LYS A 99 1.50 28.37 9.15
CA LYS A 99 0.54 29.47 9.26
C LYS A 99 -0.42 29.47 8.06
N GLY A 100 -1.72 29.39 8.34
CA GLY A 100 -2.77 29.36 7.32
C GLY A 100 -2.93 28.01 6.60
N ASN A 101 -2.15 26.99 6.96
CA ASN A 101 -2.27 25.66 6.38
C ASN A 101 -3.30 24.83 7.19
N PRO A 102 -4.39 24.35 6.56
CA PRO A 102 -5.46 23.66 7.28
C PRO A 102 -5.06 22.29 7.85
N LEU A 103 -3.93 21.70 7.43
CA LEU A 103 -3.38 20.47 8.03
C LEU A 103 -2.88 20.67 9.46
N ALA A 104 -2.69 21.93 9.87
CA ALA A 104 -2.18 22.33 11.17
C ALA A 104 -3.12 23.31 11.89
N THR A 105 -4.36 23.45 11.41
CA THR A 105 -5.39 24.28 12.04
C THR A 105 -6.21 23.42 13.00
N PRO A 106 -6.21 23.73 14.32
CA PRO A 106 -6.99 23.00 15.30
C PRO A 106 -8.49 22.98 14.96
N ASP A 107 -9.12 21.82 15.14
CA ASP A 107 -10.56 21.57 15.02
C ASP A 107 -11.22 22.07 13.71
N GLY A 108 -10.41 22.21 12.65
CA GLY A 108 -10.85 22.71 11.36
C GLY A 108 -11.51 21.62 10.52
N ARG A 109 -12.68 21.91 9.93
CA ARG A 109 -13.18 21.21 8.74
C ARG A 109 -13.09 22.13 7.54
N TRP A 110 -12.69 21.59 6.40
CA TRP A 110 -12.59 22.38 5.17
C TRP A 110 -12.81 21.50 3.94
N THR A 111 -13.10 22.17 2.83
CA THR A 111 -13.14 21.54 1.51
C THR A 111 -11.90 21.99 0.75
N ALA A 112 -11.10 21.03 0.31
CA ALA A 112 -9.95 21.31 -0.54
C ALA A 112 -10.40 21.74 -1.94
N LYS A 113 -9.49 22.34 -2.72
CA LYS A 113 -9.80 22.86 -4.07
C LYS A 113 -10.27 21.76 -5.03
N ASP A 114 -9.91 20.52 -4.77
CA ASP A 114 -10.31 19.32 -5.51
C ASP A 114 -11.67 18.77 -5.07
N GLY A 115 -12.37 19.44 -4.15
CA GLY A 115 -13.68 19.06 -3.65
C GLY A 115 -13.67 18.05 -2.51
N HIS A 116 -12.50 17.52 -2.12
CA HIS A 116 -12.43 16.61 -0.98
C HIS A 116 -12.74 17.34 0.33
N GLN A 117 -13.54 16.72 1.19
CA GLN A 117 -13.78 17.22 2.53
C GLN A 117 -12.72 16.69 3.49
N TRP A 118 -12.24 17.56 4.37
CA TRP A 118 -11.17 17.29 5.30
C TRP A 118 -11.54 17.73 6.71
N LYS A 119 -10.91 17.11 7.70
CA LYS A 119 -10.89 17.59 9.09
C LYS A 119 -9.50 17.45 9.70
N THR A 120 -9.16 18.34 10.62
CA THR A 120 -7.91 18.32 11.40
C THR A 120 -8.24 18.38 12.88
N GLU A 121 -7.55 17.57 13.67
CA GLU A 121 -7.51 17.67 15.13
C GLU A 121 -6.06 17.92 15.55
N CYS A 122 -5.85 18.76 16.56
CA CYS A 122 -4.53 19.10 17.08
C CYS A 122 -4.55 19.08 18.60
N GLY A 123 -3.42 18.73 19.22
CA GLY A 123 -3.31 18.79 20.68
C GLY A 123 -4.17 17.78 21.43
N THR A 124 -4.77 16.78 20.77
CA THR A 124 -5.63 15.77 21.40
C THR A 124 -4.81 14.64 22.02
N ALA A 125 -5.46 13.76 22.78
CA ALA A 125 -4.82 12.55 23.29
C ALA A 125 -4.21 11.68 22.16
N ALA A 126 -4.80 11.69 20.97
CA ALA A 126 -4.32 10.91 19.83
C ALA A 126 -3.11 11.56 19.13
N THR A 127 -2.99 12.89 19.17
CA THR A 127 -1.93 13.63 18.46
C THR A 127 -0.79 14.09 19.37
N GLY A 128 -1.04 14.13 20.68
CA GLY A 128 -0.19 14.85 21.63
C GLY A 128 -0.27 16.37 21.46
N LYS A 129 0.25 17.12 22.45
CA LYS A 129 0.23 18.60 22.48
C LYS A 129 0.92 19.27 21.27
N ASN A 130 1.89 18.57 20.68
CA ASN A 130 2.75 19.09 19.60
C ASN A 130 2.52 18.36 18.28
N GLY A 131 1.30 17.89 18.04
CA GLY A 131 0.93 17.28 16.77
C GLY A 131 -0.48 17.62 16.33
N CYS A 132 -0.70 17.46 15.03
CA CYS A 132 -2.00 17.44 14.40
C CYS A 132 -2.17 16.17 13.58
N ARG A 133 -3.41 15.71 13.44
CA ARG A 133 -3.81 14.67 12.49
C ARG A 133 -4.92 15.19 11.60
N SER A 134 -4.80 14.92 10.31
CA SER A 134 -5.84 15.26 9.34
C SER A 134 -6.42 14.02 8.69
N TYR A 135 -7.71 14.11 8.40
CA TYR A 135 -8.52 13.04 7.83
C TYR A 135 -9.24 13.56 6.61
N VAL A 136 -9.38 12.72 5.60
CA VAL A 136 -10.18 13.00 4.40
C VAL A 136 -11.46 12.18 4.46
N LEU A 137 -12.60 12.78 4.14
CA LEU A 137 -13.83 12.03 3.96
C LEU A 137 -13.75 11.30 2.62
N SER A 138 -13.69 9.97 2.67
CA SER A 138 -13.62 9.14 1.47
C SER A 138 -14.77 8.14 1.44
N ARG A 139 -15.29 7.90 0.24
CA ARG A 139 -16.26 6.84 -0.04
C ARG A 139 -15.49 5.61 -0.53
N ASN A 140 -15.23 4.68 0.38
CA ASN A 140 -14.45 3.48 0.10
C ASN A 140 -15.34 2.25 0.01
N VAL A 141 -14.89 1.26 -0.75
CA VAL A 141 -15.49 -0.08 -0.71
C VAL A 141 -14.65 -0.94 0.22
N VAL A 142 -15.30 -1.54 1.23
CA VAL A 142 -14.67 -2.42 2.21
C VAL A 142 -15.22 -3.83 2.11
N SER A 143 -14.42 -4.82 2.46
CA SER A 143 -14.86 -6.22 2.57
C SER A 143 -15.28 -6.51 4.01
N THR A 144 -16.57 -6.74 4.23
CA THR A 144 -17.16 -7.00 5.55
C THR A 144 -18.07 -8.22 5.47
N GLY A 145 -17.80 -9.26 6.27
CA GLY A 145 -18.62 -10.48 6.28
C GLY A 145 -18.71 -11.18 4.92
N GLY A 146 -17.65 -11.14 4.12
CA GLY A 146 -17.61 -11.71 2.77
C GLY A 146 -18.32 -10.88 1.69
N LYS A 147 -18.88 -9.70 2.02
CA LYS A 147 -19.53 -8.78 1.08
C LYS A 147 -18.70 -7.52 0.87
N PHE A 148 -18.85 -6.89 -0.29
CA PHE A 148 -18.25 -5.59 -0.59
C PHE A 148 -19.28 -4.49 -0.38
N VAL A 149 -19.02 -3.59 0.56
CA VAL A 149 -19.95 -2.53 0.96
C VAL A 149 -19.29 -1.18 0.72
N SER A 150 -20.02 -0.28 0.04
CA SER A 150 -19.61 1.11 -0.10
C SER A 150 -19.97 1.86 1.18
N GLN A 151 -18.99 2.51 1.79
CA GLN A 151 -19.18 3.30 3.00
C GLN A 151 -18.37 4.59 2.94
N SER A 152 -18.95 5.66 3.50
CA SER A 152 -18.24 6.93 3.70
C SER A 152 -17.62 6.93 5.09
N ALA A 153 -16.33 7.23 5.17
CA ALA A 153 -15.62 7.31 6.44
C ALA A 153 -14.54 8.40 6.40
N TRP A 154 -14.26 8.99 7.57
CA TRP A 154 -13.08 9.82 7.77
C TRP A 154 -11.84 8.93 7.82
N VAL A 155 -11.03 8.97 6.77
CA VAL A 155 -9.80 8.18 6.65
C VAL A 155 -8.62 9.03 7.06
N PHE A 156 -7.81 8.51 7.97
CA PHE A 156 -6.57 9.13 8.40
C PHE A 156 -5.62 9.35 7.21
N ASN A 157 -4.95 10.50 7.17
CA ASN A 157 -4.17 10.88 5.99
C ASN A 157 -2.88 11.62 6.31
N ASN A 158 -2.89 12.57 7.25
CA ASN A 158 -1.70 13.37 7.57
C ASN A 158 -1.41 13.40 9.07
N ILE A 159 -0.13 13.46 9.43
CA ILE A 159 0.38 13.88 10.74
C ILE A 159 1.24 15.12 10.51
N VAL A 160 1.02 16.18 11.27
CA VAL A 160 1.97 17.30 11.36
C VAL A 160 2.55 17.31 12.76
N GLN A 161 3.88 17.30 12.87
CA GLN A 161 4.59 17.38 14.15
C GLN A 161 5.24 18.75 14.30
N PHE A 162 5.20 19.30 15.51
CA PHE A 162 5.80 20.60 15.81
C PHE A 162 7.06 20.44 16.65
N SER A 163 8.10 21.21 16.32
CA SER A 163 9.31 21.32 17.14
C SER A 163 9.02 22.03 18.46
N THR A 164 9.76 21.65 19.50
CA THR A 164 9.73 22.26 20.84
C THR A 164 11.15 22.68 21.26
N SER A 165 11.29 23.22 22.47
CA SER A 165 12.61 23.47 23.08
C SER A 165 13.42 22.18 23.30
N THR A 166 12.74 21.05 23.51
CA THR A 166 13.37 19.75 23.80
C THR A 166 13.42 18.82 22.58
N LEU A 167 12.63 19.09 21.53
CA LEU A 167 12.60 18.33 20.28
C LEU A 167 12.78 19.29 19.09
N PRO A 168 13.99 19.42 18.53
CA PRO A 168 14.28 20.41 17.51
C PRO A 168 13.63 20.08 16.17
N ALA A 169 13.55 21.09 15.30
CA ALA A 169 13.05 20.92 13.94
C ALA A 169 13.92 19.95 13.13
N GLN A 170 13.27 19.05 12.39
CA GLN A 170 13.92 18.07 11.54
C GLN A 170 14.07 18.62 10.13
N THR A 171 15.28 19.05 9.81
CA THR A 171 15.65 19.60 8.50
C THR A 171 16.44 18.61 7.64
N LYS A 172 16.62 17.39 8.13
CA LYS A 172 17.32 16.30 7.45
C LYS A 172 16.50 15.01 7.54
N ILE A 173 16.57 14.21 6.48
CA ILE A 173 15.99 12.87 6.46
C ILE A 173 16.81 11.97 7.39
N LEU A 174 16.11 11.22 8.26
CA LEU A 174 16.77 10.25 9.14
C LEU A 174 17.48 9.15 8.33
N PRO A 175 18.56 8.56 8.86
CA PRO A 175 19.18 7.40 8.24
C PRO A 175 18.17 6.28 8.03
N LYS A 176 18.28 5.60 6.88
CA LYS A 176 17.42 4.47 6.53
C LYS A 176 17.54 3.37 7.60
N ALA A 177 16.41 2.77 7.96
CA ALA A 177 16.35 1.61 8.83
C ALA A 177 17.16 0.43 8.25
N PRO A 178 17.71 -0.45 9.10
CA PRO A 178 18.38 -1.66 8.66
C PRO A 178 17.49 -2.51 7.74
N ALA A 179 18.11 -3.22 6.79
CA ALA A 179 17.37 -4.07 5.87
C ALA A 179 16.63 -5.19 6.63
N LEU A 180 15.33 -5.33 6.35
CA LEU A 180 14.47 -6.32 6.98
C LEU A 180 14.28 -7.52 6.05
N LYS A 181 14.40 -8.74 6.60
CA LYS A 181 14.15 -9.98 5.86
C LYS A 181 12.64 -10.28 5.81
N GLY A 182 12.19 -10.92 4.73
CA GLY A 182 10.80 -11.37 4.59
C GLY A 182 9.80 -10.26 4.27
N VAL A 183 10.27 -9.07 3.86
CA VAL A 183 9.40 -7.98 3.43
C VAL A 183 8.55 -8.44 2.23
N PRO A 184 7.21 -8.32 2.30
CA PRO A 184 6.34 -8.74 1.20
C PRO A 184 6.56 -7.91 -0.07
N VAL A 185 6.61 -8.62 -1.20
CA VAL A 185 6.60 -8.01 -2.53
C VAL A 185 5.18 -8.04 -3.07
N GLU A 186 4.66 -6.87 -3.44
CA GLU A 186 3.35 -6.77 -4.07
C GLU A 186 3.39 -7.43 -5.45
N LYS A 187 2.55 -8.46 -5.61
CA LYS A 187 2.34 -9.08 -6.92
C LYS A 187 1.29 -8.26 -7.67
N PRO A 188 1.45 -7.99 -8.97
CA PRO A 188 0.42 -7.32 -9.75
C PRO A 188 -0.92 -8.05 -9.60
N PHE A 189 -1.98 -7.31 -9.31
CA PHE A 189 -3.32 -7.88 -9.28
C PHE A 189 -3.66 -8.42 -10.67
N ARG A 190 -3.95 -9.72 -10.72
CA ARG A 190 -4.57 -10.35 -11.88
C ARG A 190 -6.00 -10.60 -11.46
N ALA A 191 -6.93 -9.90 -12.09
CA ALA A 191 -8.34 -10.23 -11.92
C ALA A 191 -8.48 -11.72 -12.17
N PRO A 192 -9.22 -12.46 -11.31
CA PRO A 192 -9.77 -13.72 -11.75
C PRO A 192 -10.36 -13.42 -13.11
N VAL A 193 -9.93 -14.17 -14.12
CA VAL A 193 -10.73 -14.28 -15.33
C VAL A 193 -12.04 -14.74 -14.75
N ALA A 194 -13.02 -13.83 -14.67
CA ALA A 194 -14.36 -14.29 -14.39
C ALA A 194 -14.51 -15.38 -15.43
N ALA A 195 -14.93 -16.58 -15.01
CA ALA A 195 -15.91 -17.23 -15.83
C ALA A 195 -16.97 -16.14 -15.99
N ARG A 196 -16.82 -15.31 -17.03
CA ARG A 196 -17.94 -14.68 -17.67
C ARG A 196 -18.87 -15.88 -17.74
N ALA A 197 -20.03 -15.78 -17.12
CA ALA A 197 -21.18 -16.41 -17.72
C ALA A 197 -21.14 -15.88 -19.15
N SER A 198 -20.41 -16.62 -19.98
CA SER A 198 -20.27 -16.36 -21.37
C SER A 198 -21.68 -16.64 -21.80
N SER A 199 -22.38 -15.59 -22.19
CA SER A 199 -23.52 -15.74 -23.06
C SER A 199 -23.16 -16.54 -24.33
N GLY A 200 -21.88 -16.88 -24.56
CA GLY A 200 -21.48 -18.07 -25.30
C GLY A 200 -21.28 -19.28 -24.38
N SER A 201 -22.28 -20.15 -24.27
CA SER A 201 -22.10 -21.56 -23.89
C SER A 201 -20.74 -22.11 -24.36
N LEU A 202 -19.98 -22.76 -23.47
CA LEU A 202 -18.79 -23.50 -23.88
C LEU A 202 -19.20 -24.50 -24.96
N ASN A 203 -18.60 -24.39 -26.15
CA ASN A 203 -18.87 -25.29 -27.24
C ASN A 203 -17.75 -26.33 -27.30
N LEU A 204 -17.98 -27.47 -26.64
CA LEU A 204 -17.08 -28.63 -26.65
C LEU A 204 -17.35 -29.60 -27.81
N ALA A 205 -18.11 -29.21 -28.82
CA ALA A 205 -18.25 -30.03 -30.01
C ALA A 205 -16.87 -30.34 -30.60
N ARG A 206 -16.69 -31.56 -31.11
CA ARG A 206 -15.43 -32.02 -31.73
C ARG A 206 -14.23 -32.02 -30.78
N GLU A 207 -14.42 -32.05 -29.47
CA GLU A 207 -13.30 -32.02 -28.52
C GLU A 207 -12.27 -33.15 -28.75
N ALA A 208 -12.72 -34.36 -29.13
CA ALA A 208 -11.83 -35.47 -29.45
C ALA A 208 -10.97 -35.21 -30.70
N MET A 209 -11.51 -34.48 -31.68
CA MET A 209 -10.75 -34.03 -32.86
C MET A 209 -9.71 -32.99 -32.44
N TRP A 210 -10.11 -32.02 -31.61
CA TRP A 210 -9.21 -30.99 -31.11
C TRP A 210 -8.09 -31.55 -30.23
N ASP A 211 -8.36 -32.55 -29.40
CA ASP A 211 -7.32 -33.25 -28.63
C ASP A 211 -6.36 -34.01 -29.53
N ARG A 212 -6.83 -34.59 -30.63
CA ARG A 212 -5.97 -35.27 -31.60
C ARG A 212 -5.04 -34.26 -32.28
N ILE A 213 -5.58 -33.11 -32.70
CA ILE A 213 -4.81 -32.02 -33.30
C ILE A 213 -3.81 -31.46 -32.28
N ALA A 214 -4.26 -31.16 -31.06
CA ALA A 214 -3.42 -30.62 -29.99
C ALA A 214 -2.27 -31.57 -29.60
N ARG A 215 -2.48 -32.89 -29.69
CA ARG A 215 -1.40 -33.86 -29.44
C ARG A 215 -0.24 -33.68 -30.42
N CYS A 216 -0.52 -33.38 -31.69
CA CYS A 216 0.52 -33.13 -32.69
C CYS A 216 1.05 -31.69 -32.63
N GLU A 217 0.17 -30.70 -32.47
CA GLU A 217 0.53 -29.27 -32.49
C GLU A 217 1.31 -28.83 -31.23
N SER A 218 1.02 -29.42 -30.07
CA SER A 218 1.54 -28.96 -28.78
C SER A 218 1.88 -30.08 -27.80
N THR A 219 1.85 -31.35 -28.22
CA THR A 219 1.96 -32.50 -27.29
C THR A 219 0.91 -32.43 -26.18
N ASN A 220 -0.29 -31.95 -26.50
CA ASN A 220 -1.40 -31.70 -25.56
C ASN A 220 -1.11 -30.66 -24.46
N ASN A 221 -0.09 -29.83 -24.61
CA ASN A 221 0.19 -28.75 -23.66
C ASN A 221 -0.65 -27.51 -23.98
N TRP A 222 -1.84 -27.41 -23.37
CA TRP A 222 -2.77 -26.31 -23.58
C TRP A 222 -2.26 -24.95 -23.08
N SER A 223 -1.23 -24.92 -22.25
CA SER A 223 -0.61 -23.69 -21.74
C SER A 223 0.73 -23.39 -22.41
N ILE A 224 1.06 -24.06 -23.53
CA ILE A 224 2.34 -23.88 -24.20
C ILE A 224 2.50 -22.46 -24.74
N ASN A 225 3.69 -21.91 -24.52
CA ASN A 225 4.18 -20.67 -25.11
C ASN A 225 5.69 -20.76 -25.20
N THR A 226 6.21 -21.14 -26.38
CA THR A 226 7.65 -21.29 -26.64
C THR A 226 8.28 -20.01 -27.19
N GLY A 227 7.52 -18.93 -27.35
CA GLY A 227 7.98 -17.70 -28.00
C GLY A 227 8.03 -17.75 -29.53
N ASN A 228 7.46 -18.80 -30.15
CA ASN A 228 7.45 -18.99 -31.60
C ASN A 228 6.34 -18.21 -32.35
N GLY A 229 5.61 -17.33 -31.66
CA GLY A 229 4.48 -16.56 -32.23
C GLY A 229 3.12 -17.29 -32.21
N HIS A 230 3.10 -18.56 -31.78
CA HIS A 230 1.91 -19.37 -31.60
C HIS A 230 1.72 -19.72 -30.11
N TYR A 231 0.47 -19.93 -29.72
CA TYR A 231 0.13 -20.08 -28.31
C TYR A 231 -0.93 -21.15 -28.10
N GLY A 232 -0.82 -21.84 -26.96
CA GLY A 232 -1.82 -22.78 -26.47
C GLY A 232 -1.88 -24.09 -27.24
N GLY A 233 -2.81 -24.96 -26.86
CA GLY A 233 -2.82 -26.36 -27.29
C GLY A 233 -3.03 -26.53 -28.80
N LEU A 234 -3.68 -25.56 -29.43
CA LEU A 234 -4.01 -25.53 -30.85
C LEU A 234 -3.16 -24.53 -31.65
N GLN A 235 -2.05 -24.05 -31.06
CA GLN A 235 -1.05 -23.20 -31.72
C GLN A 235 -1.64 -21.99 -32.47
N PHE A 236 -2.57 -21.28 -31.82
CA PHE A 236 -3.13 -20.06 -32.39
C PHE A 236 -2.08 -18.96 -32.47
N ASN A 237 -2.01 -18.23 -33.59
CA ASN A 237 -1.41 -16.90 -33.57
C ASN A 237 -2.37 -15.88 -32.95
N LEU A 238 -1.82 -14.81 -32.38
CA LEU A 238 -2.58 -13.83 -31.60
C LEU A 238 -3.62 -13.05 -32.43
N GLN A 239 -3.29 -12.76 -33.69
CA GLN A 239 -4.21 -12.03 -34.57
C GLN A 239 -5.47 -12.85 -34.87
N THR A 240 -5.30 -14.16 -35.12
CA THR A 240 -6.41 -15.08 -35.36
C THR A 240 -7.23 -15.28 -34.09
N TRP A 241 -6.57 -15.49 -32.95
CA TRP A 241 -7.24 -15.59 -31.65
C TRP A 241 -8.19 -14.41 -31.41
N ARG A 242 -7.71 -13.18 -31.64
CA ARG A 242 -8.50 -11.96 -31.51
C ARG A 242 -9.65 -11.90 -32.54
N SER A 243 -9.39 -12.26 -33.79
CA SER A 243 -10.40 -12.14 -34.87
C SER A 243 -11.58 -13.11 -34.75
N VAL A 244 -11.41 -14.21 -34.00
CA VAL A 244 -12.50 -15.17 -33.71
C VAL A 244 -13.02 -15.10 -32.27
N GLY A 245 -12.79 -13.96 -31.59
CA GLY A 245 -13.38 -13.67 -30.28
C GLY A 245 -12.71 -14.41 -29.13
N GLY A 246 -11.46 -14.83 -29.27
CA GLY A 246 -10.72 -15.45 -28.17
C GLY A 246 -10.48 -14.52 -26.97
N THR A 247 -10.52 -13.20 -27.20
CA THR A 247 -10.51 -12.18 -26.15
C THR A 247 -11.74 -12.20 -25.26
N ASP A 248 -12.78 -12.96 -25.62
CA ASP A 248 -13.90 -13.24 -24.71
C ASP A 248 -13.42 -14.01 -23.47
N PHE A 249 -12.39 -14.84 -23.63
CA PHE A 249 -11.85 -15.76 -22.62
C PHE A 249 -10.50 -15.28 -22.07
N ALA A 250 -9.52 -14.96 -22.92
CA ALA A 250 -8.20 -14.53 -22.48
C ALA A 250 -7.49 -13.62 -23.49
N ALA A 251 -6.53 -12.83 -23.01
CA ALA A 251 -5.73 -11.96 -23.87
C ALA A 251 -4.85 -12.77 -24.85
N TYR A 252 -4.39 -13.95 -24.44
CA TYR A 252 -3.61 -14.89 -25.24
C TYR A 252 -4.18 -16.32 -25.13
N PRO A 253 -4.04 -17.17 -26.17
CA PRO A 253 -4.54 -18.54 -26.14
C PRO A 253 -4.01 -19.39 -24.97
N HIS A 254 -2.69 -19.34 -24.68
CA HIS A 254 -2.06 -20.11 -23.60
C HIS A 254 -2.53 -19.71 -22.19
N GLN A 255 -3.24 -18.60 -22.05
CA GLN A 255 -3.84 -18.14 -20.80
C GLN A 255 -5.30 -18.61 -20.64
N ALA A 256 -5.92 -19.12 -21.71
CA ALA A 256 -7.25 -19.71 -21.69
C ALA A 256 -7.17 -21.20 -21.39
N SER A 257 -8.20 -21.74 -20.74
CA SER A 257 -8.36 -23.18 -20.51
C SER A 257 -8.54 -23.95 -21.84
N ARG A 258 -8.33 -25.27 -21.79
CA ARG A 258 -8.62 -26.18 -22.92
C ARG A 258 -10.02 -25.97 -23.50
N ALA A 259 -11.04 -25.93 -22.65
CA ALA A 259 -12.44 -25.80 -23.07
C ALA A 259 -12.72 -24.49 -23.82
N GLU A 260 -12.08 -23.41 -23.39
CA GLU A 260 -12.20 -22.09 -24.01
C GLU A 260 -11.45 -22.03 -25.35
N GLN A 261 -10.24 -22.61 -25.41
CA GLN A 261 -9.50 -22.73 -26.68
C GLN A 261 -10.26 -23.56 -27.71
N ILE A 262 -10.89 -24.67 -27.29
CA ILE A 262 -11.76 -25.49 -28.14
C ILE A 262 -12.98 -24.69 -28.63
N THR A 263 -13.59 -23.90 -27.74
CA THR A 263 -14.72 -23.05 -28.12
C THR A 263 -14.33 -22.05 -29.21
N VAL A 264 -13.15 -21.43 -29.08
CA VAL A 264 -12.62 -20.49 -30.09
C VAL A 264 -12.22 -21.22 -31.39
N ALA A 265 -11.66 -22.42 -31.28
CA ALA A 265 -11.36 -23.28 -32.43
C ALA A 265 -12.61 -23.67 -33.20
N ASN A 266 -13.72 -23.99 -32.52
CA ASN A 266 -15.00 -24.25 -33.16
C ASN A 266 -15.55 -23.04 -33.94
N ARG A 267 -15.33 -21.81 -33.46
CA ARG A 267 -15.69 -20.58 -34.19
C ARG A 267 -14.85 -20.39 -35.45
N LEU A 268 -13.55 -20.68 -35.37
CA LEU A 268 -12.65 -20.61 -36.53
C LEU A 268 -12.96 -21.73 -37.54
N TYR A 269 -13.21 -22.94 -37.05
CA TYR A 269 -13.58 -24.11 -37.84
C TYR A 269 -14.85 -23.89 -38.63
N ALA A 270 -15.87 -23.26 -38.04
CA ALA A 270 -17.10 -22.90 -38.76
C ALA A 270 -16.86 -21.99 -39.98
N LYS A 271 -15.74 -21.24 -39.98
CA LYS A 271 -15.37 -20.32 -41.07
C LYS A 271 -14.38 -20.93 -42.06
N ARG A 272 -13.50 -21.84 -41.62
CA ARG A 272 -12.32 -22.28 -42.38
C ARG A 272 -12.07 -23.78 -42.38
N GLY A 273 -12.95 -24.57 -41.76
CA GLY A 273 -12.71 -26.00 -41.53
C GLY A 273 -11.41 -26.22 -40.75
N THR A 274 -10.70 -27.30 -41.05
CA THR A 274 -9.41 -27.64 -40.41
C THR A 274 -8.19 -26.96 -41.04
N GLN A 275 -8.34 -26.20 -42.12
CA GLN A 275 -7.23 -25.59 -42.87
C GLN A 275 -6.18 -24.83 -42.03
N PRO A 276 -6.53 -24.12 -40.94
CA PRO A 276 -5.54 -23.43 -40.11
C PRO A 276 -4.60 -24.31 -39.28
N TRP A 277 -4.89 -25.62 -39.17
CA TRP A 277 -4.13 -26.55 -38.34
C TRP A 277 -3.37 -27.54 -39.23
N SER A 278 -2.07 -27.65 -39.01
CA SER A 278 -1.18 -28.48 -39.82
C SER A 278 -1.38 -29.98 -39.57
N CYS A 279 -1.81 -30.32 -38.36
CA CYS A 279 -1.99 -31.69 -37.90
C CYS A 279 -3.43 -32.22 -37.97
N ALA A 280 -4.27 -31.65 -38.83
CA ALA A 280 -5.72 -31.88 -38.84
C ALA A 280 -6.21 -32.79 -39.98
#